data_AF-A0A2P4UMG4-F1
#
_entry.id   AF-A0A2P4UMG4-F1
#
_cell.length_a   1.000
_cell.length_b   1.000
_cell.length_c   1.000
_cell.angle_alpha   90.00
_cell.angle_beta   90.00
_cell.angle_gamma   90.00
#
_symmetry.space_group_name_H-M   'P 1'
#
loop_
_entity.id
_entity.type
_entity.pdbx_description
1 polymer ?
#
loop_
_entity_poly.entity_id
_entity_poly.type
_entity_poly.pdbx_seq_one_letter_code
_entity_poly.pdbx_strand_id
1 'polypeptide(L)'
;MPRTAWVELPGAVRTAVQERTGEVLAESPTRFGARSHLTSTLTAENGPVFVKAARLDSPFAGGLRNERAVSPHVRHVAAPLLWAVEADDWLVLGFEHIDGRHEPYEPGGMALNALTEILGELAAVPCPSTVTKRIASRWAGDDERLTAAMSGDALLHTDLNPANLLLTGDRPRLVDWAWASRGAAWVEIALVLPRLIGHGHAPDEAERWAGRFPSWQQASADAVDALARRNLSRWERTTGGNREWSTAMAAATRQWITWRSRHRRTRTVHRG
;
A
#
# COMPACT_ATOMS: atom_id res chain seq x y z
N MET A 1 -19.29 0.34 6.24
CA MET A 1 -20.21 1.13 5.41
C MET A 1 -20.49 0.35 4.14
N PRO A 2 -21.72 0.37 3.63
CA PRO A 2 -22.05 -0.34 2.40
C PRO A 2 -21.30 0.27 1.22
N ARG A 3 -20.81 -0.59 0.32
CA ARG A 3 -20.32 -0.16 -0.99
C ARG A 3 -21.50 0.34 -1.80
N THR A 4 -21.26 1.37 -2.61
CA THR A 4 -22.21 1.90 -3.57
C THR A 4 -21.98 1.19 -4.89
N ALA A 5 -23.02 0.54 -5.43
CA ALA A 5 -22.97 -0.06 -6.76
C ALA A 5 -22.96 1.04 -7.83
N TRP A 6 -22.45 0.74 -9.02
CA TRP A 6 -22.43 1.67 -10.15
C TRP A 6 -23.80 2.28 -10.43
N VAL A 7 -24.85 1.44 -10.40
CA VAL A 7 -26.23 1.84 -10.69
C VAL A 7 -26.83 2.79 -9.63
N GLU A 8 -26.23 2.85 -8.45
CA GLU A 8 -26.64 3.71 -7.32
C GLU A 8 -25.90 5.05 -7.31
N LEU A 9 -24.87 5.23 -8.15
CA LEU A 9 -24.21 6.53 -8.29
C LEU A 9 -25.16 7.57 -8.88
N PRO A 10 -25.02 8.86 -8.51
CA PRO A 10 -25.84 9.92 -9.07
C PRO A 10 -25.78 9.98 -10.60
N GLY A 11 -26.89 10.40 -11.22
CA GLY A 11 -27.00 10.49 -12.68
C GLY A 11 -25.87 11.31 -13.31
N ALA A 12 -25.54 12.46 -12.73
CA ALA A 12 -24.45 13.31 -13.21
C ALA A 12 -23.08 12.63 -13.15
N VAL A 13 -22.82 11.83 -12.11
CA VAL A 13 -21.58 11.04 -11.98
C VAL A 13 -21.50 9.97 -13.06
N ARG A 14 -22.60 9.24 -13.28
CA ARG A 14 -22.65 8.20 -14.31
C ARG A 14 -22.45 8.78 -15.70
N THR A 15 -23.11 9.91 -16.01
CA THR A 15 -22.92 10.63 -17.28
C THR A 15 -21.45 11.04 -17.47
N ALA A 16 -20.83 11.68 -16.47
CA ALA A 16 -19.44 12.13 -16.55
C ALA A 16 -18.43 10.98 -16.76
N VAL A 17 -18.72 9.79 -16.21
CA VAL A 17 -17.90 8.59 -16.46
C VAL A 17 -18.14 8.04 -17.86
N GLN A 18 -19.39 7.94 -18.33
CA GLN A 18 -19.71 7.44 -19.67
C GLN A 18 -19.17 8.35 -20.79
N GLU A 19 -19.02 9.66 -20.55
CA GLU A 19 -18.29 10.56 -21.46
C GLU A 19 -16.82 10.16 -21.67
N ARG A 20 -16.23 9.38 -20.75
CA ARG A 20 -14.86 8.89 -20.84
C ARG A 20 -14.76 7.44 -21.34
N THR A 21 -15.79 6.63 -21.08
CA THR A 21 -15.74 5.18 -21.27
C THR A 21 -16.65 4.67 -22.38
N GLY A 22 -17.56 5.50 -22.90
CA GLY A 22 -18.74 5.02 -23.61
C GLY A 22 -19.75 4.42 -22.63
N GLU A 23 -20.81 3.80 -23.16
CA GLU A 23 -21.85 3.14 -22.35
C GLU A 23 -21.24 2.08 -21.43
N VAL A 24 -21.65 2.08 -20.16
CA VAL A 24 -21.24 1.05 -19.19
C VAL A 24 -22.22 -0.12 -19.28
N LEU A 25 -21.71 -1.25 -19.73
CA LEU A 25 -22.47 -2.47 -20.01
C LEU A 25 -22.62 -3.37 -18.78
N ALA A 26 -21.59 -3.41 -17.91
CA ALA A 26 -21.60 -4.22 -16.70
C ALA A 26 -20.66 -3.68 -15.62
N GLU A 27 -20.95 -4.03 -14.36
CA GLU A 27 -20.07 -3.81 -13.21
C GLU A 27 -19.60 -5.15 -12.64
N SER A 28 -18.31 -5.25 -12.34
CA SER A 28 -17.72 -6.32 -11.55
C SER A 28 -17.08 -5.74 -10.29
N PRO A 29 -17.76 -5.77 -9.14
CA PRO A 29 -17.22 -5.27 -7.88
C PRO A 29 -16.02 -6.09 -7.42
N THR A 30 -14.91 -5.45 -7.06
CA THR A 30 -13.78 -6.18 -6.49
C THR A 30 -14.04 -6.52 -5.03
N ARG A 31 -13.50 -7.64 -4.55
CA ARG A 31 -13.49 -7.97 -3.11
C ARG A 31 -12.40 -7.22 -2.34
N PHE A 32 -11.49 -6.56 -3.06
CA PHE A 32 -10.34 -5.81 -2.53
C PHE A 32 -10.60 -4.29 -2.62
N GLY A 33 -9.82 -3.47 -1.91
CA GLY A 33 -10.02 -2.02 -1.83
C GLY A 33 -11.17 -1.63 -0.87
N ALA A 34 -10.85 -1.30 0.38
CA ALA A 34 -11.83 -1.04 1.43
C ALA A 34 -12.02 0.46 1.78
N ARG A 35 -11.49 1.37 0.95
CA ARG A 35 -11.36 2.80 1.26
C ARG A 35 -11.91 3.72 0.18
N SER A 36 -13.02 3.32 -0.42
CA SER A 36 -13.83 4.16 -1.30
C SER A 36 -15.29 3.68 -1.22
N HIS A 37 -16.21 4.45 -1.78
CA HIS A 37 -17.62 4.06 -1.84
C HIS A 37 -17.86 3.06 -2.98
N LEU A 38 -17.20 3.26 -4.13
CA LEU A 38 -17.16 2.31 -5.23
C LEU A 38 -15.71 1.90 -5.53
N THR A 39 -15.47 0.61 -5.67
CA THR A 39 -14.23 0.03 -6.22
C THR A 39 -14.65 -1.16 -7.09
N SER A 40 -14.61 -0.99 -8.41
CA SER A 40 -15.14 -1.97 -9.36
C SER A 40 -14.44 -1.88 -10.70
N THR A 41 -14.40 -2.99 -11.43
CA THR A 41 -14.13 -2.94 -12.88
C THR A 41 -15.46 -2.70 -13.60
N LEU A 42 -15.52 -1.69 -14.45
CA LEU A 42 -16.64 -1.46 -15.36
C LEU A 42 -16.27 -2.01 -16.73
N THR A 43 -17.13 -2.84 -17.29
CA THR A 43 -17.08 -3.20 -18.71
C THR A 43 -17.82 -2.13 -19.48
N ALA A 44 -17.13 -1.41 -20.36
CA ALA A 44 -17.70 -0.33 -21.15
C ALA A 44 -17.37 -0.49 -22.64
N GLU A 45 -18.04 0.27 -23.50
CA GLU A 45 -17.84 0.23 -24.96
C GLU A 45 -16.38 0.46 -25.37
N ASN A 46 -15.67 1.38 -24.71
CA ASN A 46 -14.27 1.68 -25.01
C ASN A 46 -13.28 0.70 -24.34
N GLY A 47 -13.77 -0.38 -23.74
CA GLY A 47 -12.98 -1.39 -23.03
C GLY A 47 -13.13 -1.33 -21.51
N PRO A 48 -12.55 -2.30 -20.79
CA PRO A 48 -12.66 -2.38 -19.34
C PRO A 48 -11.85 -1.29 -18.63
N VAL A 49 -12.46 -0.69 -17.60
CA VAL A 49 -11.82 0.34 -16.77
C VAL A 49 -11.99 -0.01 -15.29
N PHE A 50 -10.93 0.15 -14.50
CA PHE A 50 -11.02 0.02 -13.05
C PHE A 50 -11.35 1.37 -12.43
N VAL A 51 -12.44 1.44 -11.67
CA VAL A 51 -12.98 2.70 -11.12
C VAL A 51 -12.92 2.68 -9.61
N LYS A 52 -12.43 3.79 -9.04
CA LYS A 52 -12.56 4.14 -7.62
C LYS A 52 -13.36 5.42 -7.50
N ALA A 53 -14.40 5.43 -6.66
CA ALA A 53 -15.19 6.63 -6.41
C ALA A 53 -15.41 6.89 -4.92
N ALA A 54 -15.37 8.16 -4.51
CA ALA A 54 -15.76 8.57 -3.18
C ALA A 54 -16.40 9.96 -3.17
N ARG A 55 -17.38 10.16 -2.27
CA ARG A 55 -17.89 11.50 -1.96
C ARG A 55 -16.80 12.40 -1.41
N LEU A 56 -16.79 13.67 -1.83
CA LEU A 56 -15.79 14.69 -1.48
C LEU A 56 -15.78 15.04 0.01
N ASP A 57 -16.93 14.92 0.67
CA ASP A 57 -17.14 15.14 2.12
C ASP A 57 -16.72 13.94 2.98
N SER A 58 -16.36 12.82 2.36
CA SER A 58 -16.00 11.59 3.07
C SER A 58 -14.52 11.51 3.43
N PRO A 59 -14.16 10.73 4.46
CA PRO A 59 -12.75 10.49 4.80
C PRO A 59 -11.96 9.78 3.69
N PHE A 60 -12.63 9.18 2.70
CA PHE A 60 -12.00 8.48 1.58
C PHE A 60 -11.50 9.42 0.47
N ALA A 61 -12.09 10.60 0.32
CA ALA A 61 -11.69 11.56 -0.71
C ALA A 61 -10.22 11.98 -0.58
N GLY A 62 -9.71 12.10 0.64
CA GLY A 62 -8.29 12.40 0.89
C GLY A 62 -7.35 11.31 0.36
N GLY A 63 -7.77 10.04 0.39
CA GLY A 63 -7.03 8.92 -0.19
C GLY A 63 -7.01 8.97 -1.71
N LEU A 64 -8.19 9.12 -2.34
CA LEU A 64 -8.29 9.23 -3.80
C LEU A 64 -7.54 10.46 -4.34
N ARG A 65 -7.59 11.61 -3.67
CA ARG A 65 -6.80 12.79 -4.04
C ARG A 65 -5.30 12.51 -4.00
N ASN A 66 -4.83 11.77 -2.99
CA ASN A 66 -3.43 11.38 -2.87
C ASN A 66 -3.03 10.41 -4.00
N GLU A 67 -3.88 9.42 -4.30
CA GLU A 67 -3.66 8.48 -5.40
C GLU A 67 -3.61 9.22 -6.75
N ARG A 68 -4.57 10.10 -7.05
CA ARG A 68 -4.57 10.97 -8.23
C ARG A 68 -3.28 11.79 -8.37
N ALA A 69 -2.78 12.33 -7.26
CA ALA A 69 -1.58 13.16 -7.23
C ALA A 69 -0.28 12.38 -7.50
N VAL A 70 -0.26 11.08 -7.18
CA VAL A 70 0.91 10.20 -7.40
C VAL A 70 0.89 9.54 -8.77
N SER A 71 -0.29 9.20 -9.29
CA SER A 71 -0.46 8.40 -10.53
C SER A 71 0.43 8.81 -11.71
N PRO A 72 0.62 10.11 -12.06
CA PRO A 72 1.48 10.49 -13.17
C PRO A 72 2.95 10.08 -13.01
N HIS A 73 3.41 9.92 -11.77
CA HIS A 73 4.81 9.66 -11.43
C HIS A 73 5.13 8.17 -11.26
N VAL A 74 4.12 7.32 -11.16
CA VAL A 74 4.28 5.88 -10.88
C VAL A 74 3.79 4.99 -12.02
N ARG A 75 3.53 5.55 -13.22
CA ARG A 75 2.99 4.82 -14.38
C ARG A 75 3.75 3.53 -14.74
N HIS A 76 5.06 3.47 -14.44
CA HIS A 76 5.84 2.28 -14.67
C HIS A 76 5.44 1.18 -13.67
N VAL A 77 5.42 1.48 -12.38
CA VAL A 77 5.16 0.48 -11.32
C VAL A 77 3.68 0.28 -10.98
N ALA A 78 2.77 1.10 -11.50
CA ALA A 78 1.36 1.10 -11.13
C ALA A 78 0.41 1.01 -12.31
N ALA A 79 -0.85 0.68 -12.05
CA ALA A 79 -1.92 0.80 -13.05
C ALA A 79 -2.05 2.27 -13.52
N PRO A 80 -1.97 2.56 -14.84
CA PRO A 80 -2.09 3.92 -15.33
C PRO A 80 -3.45 4.55 -15.02
N LEU A 81 -3.43 5.80 -14.53
CA LEU A 81 -4.63 6.63 -14.45
C LEU A 81 -4.97 7.14 -15.85
N LEU A 82 -6.19 6.83 -16.31
CA LEU A 82 -6.71 7.25 -17.61
C LEU A 82 -7.40 8.61 -17.52
N TRP A 83 -8.22 8.79 -16.48
CA TRP A 83 -8.99 10.01 -16.27
C TRP A 83 -9.40 10.18 -14.81
N ALA A 84 -9.74 11.42 -14.44
CA ALA A 84 -10.35 11.77 -13.17
C ALA A 84 -11.49 12.75 -13.43
N VAL A 85 -12.63 12.56 -12.77
CA VAL A 85 -13.79 13.43 -12.88
C VAL A 85 -14.33 13.77 -11.49
N GLU A 86 -14.85 15.00 -11.35
CA GLU A 86 -15.59 15.42 -10.16
C GLU A 86 -16.98 15.87 -10.60
N ALA A 87 -18.03 15.31 -9.99
CA ALA A 87 -19.42 15.61 -10.31
C ALA A 87 -20.31 15.29 -9.10
N ASP A 88 -21.31 16.12 -8.82
CA ASP A 88 -22.30 15.91 -7.74
C ASP A 88 -21.69 15.56 -6.37
N ASP A 89 -20.62 16.26 -5.98
CA ASP A 89 -19.84 15.99 -4.77
C ASP A 89 -19.16 14.61 -4.72
N TRP A 90 -18.87 14.00 -5.87
CA TRP A 90 -18.03 12.80 -5.99
C TRP A 90 -16.72 13.09 -6.69
N LEU A 91 -15.65 12.43 -6.22
CA LEU A 91 -14.41 12.24 -6.97
C LEU A 91 -14.37 10.81 -7.51
N VAL A 92 -14.18 10.67 -8.82
CA VAL A 92 -14.05 9.38 -9.51
C VAL A 92 -12.74 9.32 -10.26
N LEU A 93 -11.99 8.23 -10.07
CA LEU A 93 -10.75 7.93 -10.78
C LEU A 93 -10.96 6.69 -11.64
N GLY A 94 -10.60 6.78 -12.92
CA GLY A 94 -10.60 5.67 -13.87
C GLY A 94 -9.17 5.26 -14.22
N PHE A 95 -8.84 4.01 -13.98
CA PHE A 95 -7.55 3.39 -14.24
C PHE A 95 -7.67 2.33 -15.33
N GLU A 96 -6.58 2.08 -16.03
CA GLU A 96 -6.46 0.88 -16.86
C GLU A 96 -6.79 -0.36 -16.03
N HIS A 97 -7.67 -1.21 -16.56
CA HIS A 97 -7.93 -2.50 -15.94
C HIS A 97 -6.73 -3.42 -16.18
N ILE A 98 -6.05 -3.81 -15.11
CA ILE A 98 -4.94 -4.76 -15.16
C ILE A 98 -5.48 -6.16 -14.89
N ASP A 99 -5.38 -7.04 -15.89
CA ASP A 99 -5.62 -8.47 -15.73
C ASP A 99 -4.40 -9.11 -15.04
N GLY A 100 -4.44 -9.09 -13.71
CA GLY A 100 -3.40 -9.65 -12.86
C GLY A 100 -4.00 -10.43 -11.71
N ARG A 101 -3.28 -11.45 -11.25
CA ARG A 101 -3.69 -12.24 -10.07
C ARG A 101 -3.01 -11.73 -8.81
N HIS A 102 -3.68 -11.91 -7.68
CA HIS A 102 -3.09 -11.74 -6.36
C HIS A 102 -2.55 -13.08 -5.85
N GLU A 103 -1.45 -13.05 -5.12
CA GLU A 103 -0.84 -14.23 -4.51
C GLU A 103 -0.26 -13.85 -3.15
N PRO A 104 -0.46 -14.66 -2.10
CA PRO A 104 0.11 -14.40 -0.77
C PRO A 104 1.64 -14.41 -0.80
N TYR A 105 2.26 -13.77 0.19
CA TYR A 105 3.74 -13.72 0.29
C TYR A 105 4.33 -14.98 0.94
N GLU A 106 3.88 -16.16 0.54
CA GLU A 106 4.37 -17.42 1.08
C GLU A 106 5.83 -17.68 0.68
N PRO A 107 6.60 -18.44 1.48
CA PRO A 107 7.95 -18.86 1.11
C PRO A 107 7.97 -19.60 -0.24
N GLY A 108 8.84 -19.17 -1.15
CA GLY A 108 8.97 -19.75 -2.49
C GLY A 108 7.91 -19.28 -3.51
N GLY A 109 6.92 -18.47 -3.09
CA GLY A 109 5.91 -17.91 -3.99
C GLY A 109 6.46 -16.88 -4.98
N MET A 110 5.78 -16.73 -6.12
CA MET A 110 6.13 -15.74 -7.14
C MET A 110 5.93 -14.31 -6.65
N ALA A 111 4.97 -14.11 -5.75
CA ALA A 111 4.66 -12.81 -5.17
C ALA A 111 5.86 -12.15 -4.45
N LEU A 112 6.71 -12.94 -3.78
CA LEU A 112 7.87 -12.40 -3.08
C LEU A 112 8.97 -11.92 -4.04
N ASN A 113 9.17 -12.64 -5.14
CA ASN A 113 10.11 -12.24 -6.19
C ASN A 113 9.62 -10.96 -6.88
N ALA A 114 8.34 -10.93 -7.24
CA ALA A 114 7.69 -9.76 -7.81
C ALA A 114 7.73 -8.53 -6.88
N LEU A 115 7.50 -8.73 -5.58
CA LEU A 115 7.63 -7.67 -4.57
C LEU A 115 9.06 -7.12 -4.51
N THR A 116 10.05 -8.00 -4.63
CA THR A 116 11.47 -7.60 -4.61
C THR A 116 11.84 -6.76 -5.83
N GLU A 117 11.40 -7.20 -7.01
CA GLU A 117 11.60 -6.49 -8.28
C GLU A 117 10.96 -5.10 -8.23
N ILE A 118 9.67 -5.03 -7.88
CA ILE A 118 8.92 -3.77 -7.91
C ILE A 118 9.39 -2.77 -6.84
N LEU A 119 9.91 -3.25 -5.70
CA LEU A 119 10.55 -2.39 -4.71
C LEU A 119 11.87 -1.80 -5.22
N GLY A 120 12.61 -2.53 -6.05
CA GLY A 120 13.79 -2.01 -6.75
C GLY A 120 13.42 -0.89 -7.73
N GLU A 121 12.35 -1.09 -8.51
CA GLU A 121 11.85 -0.09 -9.44
C GLU A 121 11.28 1.14 -8.72
N LEU A 122 10.46 0.94 -7.68
CA LEU A 122 9.93 2.02 -6.84
C LEU A 122 11.07 2.80 -6.17
N ALA A 123 12.14 2.09 -5.80
CA ALA A 123 13.47 2.58 -5.44
C ALA A 123 13.92 3.81 -6.24
N ALA A 124 13.75 3.73 -7.56
CA ALA A 124 14.24 4.69 -8.52
C ALA A 124 13.25 5.83 -8.83
N VAL A 125 12.01 5.77 -8.34
CA VAL A 125 10.99 6.79 -8.59
C VAL A 125 11.22 7.99 -7.66
N PRO A 126 11.52 9.19 -8.19
CA PRO A 126 11.63 10.38 -7.35
C PRO A 126 10.29 10.68 -6.68
N CYS A 127 10.30 11.03 -5.40
CA CYS A 127 9.08 11.41 -4.71
C CYS A 127 8.60 12.78 -5.21
N PRO A 128 7.43 12.88 -5.84
CA PRO A 128 6.95 14.14 -6.37
C PRO A 128 6.54 15.09 -5.24
N SER A 129 6.63 16.40 -5.47
CA SER A 129 6.22 17.43 -4.50
C SER A 129 4.73 17.38 -4.17
N THR A 130 3.93 16.76 -5.04
CA THR A 130 2.49 16.51 -4.84
C THR A 130 2.21 15.51 -3.71
N VAL A 131 3.18 14.68 -3.32
CA VAL A 131 3.10 13.81 -2.14
C VAL A 131 3.39 14.63 -0.89
N THR A 132 2.30 15.07 -0.25
CA THR A 132 2.35 15.91 0.95
C THR A 132 2.33 15.10 2.26
N LYS A 133 1.83 13.86 2.23
CA LYS A 133 1.82 12.98 3.40
C LYS A 133 3.26 12.61 3.76
N ARG A 134 3.64 12.84 5.01
CA ARG A 134 4.93 12.41 5.56
C ARG A 134 4.74 11.14 6.40
N ILE A 135 5.63 10.17 6.20
CA ILE A 135 5.54 8.89 6.91
C ILE A 135 5.74 9.08 8.42
N ALA A 136 6.67 9.94 8.83
CA ALA A 136 6.91 10.26 10.23
C ALA A 136 5.64 10.78 10.93
N SER A 137 4.92 11.73 10.32
CA SER A 137 3.67 12.27 10.88
C SER A 137 2.58 11.21 11.08
N ARG A 138 2.64 10.10 10.35
CA ARG A 138 1.66 9.00 10.45
C ARG A 138 2.05 7.91 11.45
N TRP A 139 3.34 7.74 11.72
CA TRP A 139 3.86 6.55 12.40
C TRP A 139 4.73 6.84 13.63
N ALA A 140 5.42 7.97 13.66
CA ALA A 140 6.32 8.30 14.77
C ALA A 140 5.56 8.73 16.03
N GLY A 141 4.38 9.33 15.87
CA GLY A 141 3.61 9.90 16.98
C GLY A 141 4.37 11.07 17.60
N ASP A 142 4.63 10.97 18.90
CA ASP A 142 5.38 11.91 19.73
C ASP A 142 6.89 11.58 19.83
N ASP A 143 7.36 10.52 19.17
CA ASP A 143 8.78 10.14 19.20
C ASP A 143 9.59 10.99 18.21
N GLU A 144 10.28 12.02 18.72
CA GLU A 144 11.12 12.93 17.94
C GLU A 144 12.30 12.22 17.27
N ARG A 145 12.91 11.23 17.94
CA ARG A 145 14.04 10.48 17.38
C ARG A 145 13.59 9.62 16.21
N LEU A 146 12.44 8.95 16.36
CA LEU A 146 11.84 8.19 15.29
C LEU A 146 11.38 9.11 14.15
N THR A 147 10.83 10.29 14.46
CA THR A 147 10.49 11.32 13.45
C THR A 147 11.70 11.70 12.60
N ALA A 148 12.83 12.01 13.26
CA ALA A 148 14.08 12.31 12.56
C ALA A 148 14.58 11.11 11.74
N ALA A 149 14.58 9.90 12.30
CA ALA A 149 15.05 8.70 11.61
C ALA A 149 14.18 8.27 10.41
N MET A 150 12.90 8.63 10.42
CA MET A 150 11.94 8.36 9.34
C MET A 150 11.90 9.47 8.28
N SER A 151 12.65 10.56 8.47
CA SER A 151 12.75 11.65 7.51
C SER A 151 13.54 11.23 6.27
N GLY A 152 13.12 11.70 5.10
CA GLY A 152 13.75 11.37 3.82
C GLY A 152 12.83 11.72 2.65
N ASP A 153 13.35 11.54 1.44
CA ASP A 153 12.68 11.96 0.20
C ASP A 153 12.25 10.79 -0.71
N ALA A 154 12.25 9.56 -0.21
CA ALA A 154 11.77 8.42 -0.98
C ALA A 154 10.24 8.44 -1.10
N LEU A 155 9.75 7.94 -2.25
CA LEU A 155 8.33 7.67 -2.45
C LEU A 155 8.00 6.31 -1.82
N LEU A 156 7.08 6.32 -0.85
CA LEU A 156 6.66 5.13 -0.12
C LEU A 156 5.21 4.80 -0.49
N HIS A 157 4.91 3.53 -0.74
CA HIS A 157 3.54 3.04 -0.91
C HIS A 157 2.83 2.90 0.45
N THR A 158 3.54 2.40 1.46
CA THR A 158 3.13 2.26 2.87
C THR A 158 2.03 1.23 3.16
N ASP A 159 1.60 0.48 2.14
CA ASP A 159 0.55 -0.53 2.26
C ASP A 159 0.75 -1.70 1.28
N LEU A 160 1.99 -2.19 1.16
CA LEU A 160 2.36 -3.32 0.30
C LEU A 160 1.88 -4.67 0.85
N ASN A 161 0.56 -4.81 1.01
CA ASN A 161 -0.08 -6.09 1.28
C ASN A 161 -0.30 -6.88 -0.03
N PRO A 162 -0.48 -8.21 0.02
CA PRO A 162 -0.66 -9.02 -1.19
C PRO A 162 -1.82 -8.59 -2.11
N ALA A 163 -2.87 -7.97 -1.57
CA ALA A 163 -3.97 -7.47 -2.39
C ALA A 163 -3.63 -6.17 -3.16
N ASN A 164 -2.48 -5.55 -2.87
CA ASN A 164 -1.98 -4.37 -3.56
C ASN A 164 -0.84 -4.67 -4.55
N LEU A 165 -0.47 -5.94 -4.69
CA LEU A 165 0.45 -6.43 -5.72
C LEU A 165 -0.32 -7.30 -6.71
N LEU A 166 -0.21 -6.97 -7.99
CA LEU A 166 -0.75 -7.75 -9.10
C LEU A 166 0.40 -8.43 -9.84
N LEU A 167 0.28 -9.74 -10.04
CA LEU A 167 1.15 -10.52 -10.91
C LEU A 167 0.53 -10.58 -12.31
N THR A 168 1.18 -9.94 -13.27
CA THR A 168 0.80 -9.99 -14.69
C THR A 168 1.75 -10.92 -15.45
N GLY A 169 1.49 -11.12 -16.74
CA GLY A 169 2.40 -11.85 -17.63
C GLY A 169 3.68 -11.10 -18.00
N ASP A 170 3.78 -9.80 -17.73
CA ASP A 170 4.94 -8.97 -18.10
C ASP A 170 5.79 -8.53 -16.90
N ARG A 171 5.23 -7.73 -16.00
CA ARG A 171 5.88 -7.23 -14.76
C ARG A 171 4.83 -7.05 -13.68
N PRO A 172 5.20 -7.11 -12.40
CA PRO A 172 4.25 -6.78 -11.34
C PRO A 172 3.69 -5.35 -11.46
N ARG A 173 2.51 -5.12 -10.87
CA ARG A 173 1.93 -3.77 -10.70
C ARG A 173 1.51 -3.55 -9.26
N LEU A 174 1.76 -2.36 -8.74
CA LEU A 174 1.23 -1.86 -7.48
C LEU A 174 -0.08 -1.09 -7.71
N VAL A 175 -1.04 -1.36 -6.85
CA VAL A 175 -2.34 -0.66 -6.84
C VAL A 175 -2.62 -0.10 -5.44
N ASP A 176 -3.52 0.88 -5.37
CA ASP A 176 -3.93 1.53 -4.12
C ASP A 176 -2.87 2.43 -3.47
N TRP A 177 -2.61 3.55 -4.15
CA TRP A 177 -1.68 4.59 -3.69
C TRP A 177 -2.31 5.62 -2.74
N ALA A 178 -3.47 5.30 -2.15
CA ALA A 178 -4.22 6.21 -1.28
C ALA A 178 -3.43 6.72 -0.07
N TRP A 179 -2.38 5.99 0.33
CA TRP A 179 -1.51 6.32 1.46
C TRP A 179 -0.06 6.60 1.08
N ALA A 180 0.22 6.77 -0.20
CA ALA A 180 1.55 7.15 -0.68
C ALA A 180 2.09 8.32 0.15
N SER A 181 3.32 8.17 0.64
CA SER A 181 3.93 9.09 1.59
C SER A 181 5.38 9.34 1.23
N ARG A 182 5.91 10.48 1.67
CA ARG A 182 7.32 10.83 1.62
C ARG A 182 8.02 10.39 2.92
N GLY A 183 9.23 9.82 2.80
CA GLY A 183 10.04 9.50 3.97
C GLY A 183 11.31 8.72 3.67
N ALA A 184 11.91 8.15 4.70
CA ALA A 184 13.07 7.27 4.56
C ALA A 184 12.68 5.92 3.93
N ALA A 185 13.42 5.48 2.90
CA ALA A 185 13.12 4.27 2.13
C ALA A 185 13.09 2.98 2.97
N TRP A 186 13.87 2.92 4.05
CA TRP A 186 13.90 1.74 4.94
C TRP A 186 12.55 1.46 5.61
N VAL A 187 11.69 2.48 5.75
CA VAL A 187 10.37 2.33 6.37
C VAL A 187 9.47 1.44 5.53
N GLU A 188 9.52 1.52 4.19
CA GLU A 188 8.73 0.64 3.33
C GLU A 188 9.06 -0.83 3.59
N ILE A 189 10.36 -1.14 3.63
CA ILE A 189 10.86 -2.49 3.90
C ILE A 189 10.45 -2.96 5.30
N ALA A 190 10.56 -2.09 6.31
CA ALA A 190 10.13 -2.38 7.68
C ALA A 190 8.64 -2.75 7.78
N LEU A 191 7.78 -2.07 7.00
CA LEU A 191 6.33 -2.31 7.00
C LEU A 191 5.93 -3.59 6.26
N VAL A 192 6.82 -4.15 5.42
CA VAL A 192 6.63 -5.43 4.73
C VAL A 192 6.98 -6.62 5.64
N LEU A 193 7.98 -6.50 6.52
CA LEU A 193 8.48 -7.60 7.34
C LEU A 193 7.39 -8.37 8.14
N PRO A 194 6.49 -7.72 8.90
CA PRO A 194 5.39 -8.43 9.56
C PRO A 194 4.45 -9.14 8.60
N ARG A 195 4.32 -8.66 7.36
CA ARG A 195 3.48 -9.29 6.33
C ARG A 195 4.11 -10.58 5.85
N LEU A 196 5.44 -10.62 5.63
CA LEU A 196 6.14 -11.86 5.27
C LEU A 196 6.00 -12.89 6.39
N ILE A 197 6.24 -12.48 7.63
CA ILE A 197 6.14 -13.37 8.79
C ILE A 197 4.70 -13.90 8.95
N GLY A 198 3.70 -13.04 8.73
CA GLY A 198 2.30 -13.44 8.73
C GLY A 198 1.89 -14.39 7.61
N HIS A 199 2.72 -14.55 6.57
CA HIS A 199 2.57 -15.55 5.49
C HIS A 199 3.54 -16.72 5.63
N GLY A 200 4.09 -16.95 6.83
CA GLY A 200 4.84 -18.18 7.15
C GLY A 200 6.36 -18.07 7.09
N HIS A 201 6.93 -16.89 6.80
CA HIS A 201 8.38 -16.70 6.88
C HIS A 201 8.86 -16.68 8.34
N ALA A 202 10.00 -17.30 8.61
CA ALA A 202 10.69 -17.10 9.87
C ALA A 202 11.25 -15.65 9.95
N PRO A 203 11.36 -15.04 11.14
CA PRO A 203 11.87 -13.67 11.25
C PRO A 203 13.27 -13.46 10.67
N ASP A 204 14.15 -14.46 10.74
CA ASP A 204 15.49 -14.40 10.14
C ASP A 204 15.45 -14.48 8.61
N GLU A 205 14.52 -15.24 8.03
CA GLU A 205 14.28 -15.27 6.59
C GLU A 205 13.79 -13.90 6.10
N ALA A 206 12.82 -13.32 6.80
CA ALA A 206 12.29 -12.00 6.49
C ALA A 206 13.39 -10.91 6.57
N GLU A 207 14.24 -10.94 7.59
CA GLU A 207 15.37 -10.01 7.74
C GLU A 207 16.47 -10.22 6.69
N ARG A 208 16.74 -11.47 6.29
CA ARG A 208 17.64 -11.75 5.16
C ARG A 208 17.08 -11.20 3.85
N TRP A 209 15.78 -11.36 3.62
CA TRP A 209 15.11 -10.75 2.46
C TRP A 209 15.24 -9.23 2.48
N ALA A 210 14.97 -8.59 3.63
CA ALA A 210 15.12 -7.14 3.79
C ALA A 210 16.57 -6.68 3.56
N GLY A 211 17.56 -7.50 3.94
CA GLY A 211 18.99 -7.27 3.71
C GLY A 211 19.39 -7.08 2.24
N ARG A 212 18.53 -7.46 1.28
CA ARG A 212 18.76 -7.24 -0.16
C ARG A 212 18.64 -5.76 -0.56
N PHE A 213 18.01 -4.92 0.27
CA PHE A 213 17.79 -3.51 -0.03
C PHE A 213 18.85 -2.62 0.65
N PRO A 214 19.57 -1.77 -0.09
CA PRO A 214 20.57 -0.86 0.51
C PRO A 214 19.98 0.07 1.57
N SER A 215 18.74 0.51 1.39
CA SER A 215 18.02 1.34 2.36
C SER A 215 17.84 0.64 3.70
N TRP A 216 17.58 -0.67 3.71
CA TRP A 216 17.46 -1.46 4.93
C TRP A 216 18.79 -1.58 5.67
N GLN A 217 19.88 -1.81 4.95
CA GLN A 217 21.21 -1.95 5.53
C GLN A 217 21.68 -0.68 6.25
N GLN A 218 21.21 0.49 5.79
CA GLN A 218 21.51 1.80 6.37
C GLN A 218 20.57 2.19 7.52
N ALA A 219 19.52 1.39 7.80
CA ALA A 219 18.54 1.71 8.81
C ALA A 219 19.12 1.59 10.22
N SER A 220 18.82 2.57 11.09
CA SER A 220 19.15 2.46 12.51
C SER A 220 18.36 1.32 13.15
N ALA A 221 19.06 0.40 13.81
CA ALA A 221 18.42 -0.71 14.52
C ALA A 221 17.43 -0.23 15.59
N ASP A 222 17.72 0.88 16.27
CA ASP A 222 16.82 1.47 17.27
C ASP A 222 15.57 2.05 16.63
N ALA A 223 15.70 2.70 15.47
CA ALA A 223 14.57 3.24 14.72
C ALA A 223 13.65 2.12 14.19
N VAL A 224 14.24 1.03 13.70
CA VAL A 224 13.49 -0.16 13.28
C VAL A 224 12.73 -0.77 14.46
N ASP A 225 13.37 -0.93 15.62
CA ASP A 225 12.73 -1.47 16.82
C ASP A 225 11.57 -0.58 17.31
N ALA A 226 11.76 0.75 17.25
CA ALA A 226 10.73 1.71 17.61
C ALA A 226 9.55 1.67 16.65
N LEU A 227 9.80 1.63 15.33
CA LEU A 227 8.75 1.48 14.32
C LEU A 227 7.99 0.16 14.48
N ALA A 228 8.68 -0.95 14.74
CA ALA A 228 8.06 -2.25 14.96
C ALA A 228 7.06 -2.22 16.14
N ARG A 229 7.43 -1.57 17.27
CA ARG A 229 6.53 -1.37 18.40
C ARG A 229 5.31 -0.51 18.03
N ARG A 230 5.50 0.59 17.30
CA ARG A 230 4.39 1.43 16.80
C ARG A 230 3.45 0.65 15.88
N ASN A 231 4.01 -0.21 15.04
CA ASN A 231 3.26 -1.09 14.14
C ASN A 231 2.42 -2.11 14.93
N LEU A 232 3.01 -2.78 15.93
CA LEU A 232 2.29 -3.68 16.83
C LEU A 232 1.10 -2.97 17.52
N SER A 233 1.35 -1.83 18.16
CA SER A 233 0.30 -1.05 18.84
C SER A 233 -0.79 -0.55 17.89
N ARG A 234 -0.51 -0.43 16.60
CA ARG A 234 -1.52 -0.10 15.59
C ARG A 234 -2.40 -1.30 15.27
N TRP A 235 -1.83 -2.49 15.09
CA TRP A 235 -2.60 -3.70 14.86
C TRP A 235 -3.48 -4.05 16.05
N GLU A 236 -2.95 -3.93 17.28
CA GLU A 236 -3.71 -4.19 18.51
C GLU A 236 -4.88 -3.23 18.72
N ARG A 237 -4.77 -1.99 18.24
CA ARG A 237 -5.84 -0.98 18.30
C ARG A 237 -6.80 -1.02 17.11
N THR A 238 -6.56 -1.87 16.12
CA THR A 238 -7.42 -1.94 14.93
C THR A 238 -8.71 -2.65 15.28
N THR A 239 -9.80 -1.89 15.39
CA THR A 239 -11.13 -2.38 15.80
C THR A 239 -12.08 -2.67 14.63
N GLY A 240 -11.72 -2.28 13.40
CA GLY A 240 -12.52 -2.46 12.19
C GLY A 240 -11.79 -3.22 11.08
N GLY A 241 -12.54 -3.76 10.11
CA GLY A 241 -12.00 -4.59 9.03
C GLY A 241 -11.88 -6.07 9.44
N ASN A 242 -11.01 -6.82 8.75
CA ASN A 242 -10.79 -8.24 9.04
C ASN A 242 -10.01 -8.37 10.38
N ARG A 243 -10.72 -8.82 11.43
CA ARG A 243 -10.15 -8.99 12.78
C ARG A 243 -9.12 -10.13 12.83
N GLU A 244 -9.36 -11.21 12.11
CA GLU A 244 -8.41 -12.33 12.01
C GLU A 244 -7.09 -11.85 11.41
N TRP A 245 -7.17 -11.09 10.31
CA TRP A 245 -6.00 -10.49 9.68
C TRP A 245 -5.25 -9.54 10.62
N SER A 246 -5.96 -8.64 11.30
CA SER A 246 -5.34 -7.71 12.25
C SER A 246 -4.65 -8.44 13.41
N THR A 247 -5.24 -9.56 13.86
CA THR A 247 -4.70 -10.43 14.92
C THR A 247 -3.44 -11.15 14.43
N ALA A 248 -3.48 -11.71 13.22
CA ALA A 248 -2.32 -12.36 12.59
C ALA A 248 -1.15 -11.38 12.41
N MET A 249 -1.41 -10.15 11.95
CA MET A 249 -0.38 -9.12 11.82
C MET A 249 0.21 -8.68 13.16
N ALA A 250 -0.60 -8.58 14.22
CA ALA A 250 -0.10 -8.31 15.57
C ALA A 250 0.82 -9.46 16.06
N ALA A 251 0.41 -10.72 15.84
CA ALA A 251 1.20 -11.89 16.21
C ALA A 251 2.54 -11.92 15.46
N ALA A 252 2.52 -11.73 14.13
CA ALA A 252 3.71 -11.69 13.30
C ALA A 252 4.67 -10.55 13.71
N THR A 253 4.13 -9.35 13.98
CA THR A 253 4.93 -8.21 14.45
C THR A 253 5.57 -8.51 15.82
N ARG A 254 4.84 -9.16 16.74
CA ARG A 254 5.37 -9.55 18.05
C ARG A 254 6.47 -10.61 17.94
N GLN A 255 6.32 -11.57 17.02
CA GLN A 255 7.34 -12.57 16.73
C GLN A 255 8.63 -11.91 16.24
N TRP A 256 8.51 -10.94 15.32
CA TRP A 256 9.63 -10.17 14.82
C TRP A 256 10.36 -9.38 15.92
N ILE A 257 9.62 -8.63 16.74
CA ILE A 257 10.18 -7.86 17.87
C ILE A 257 10.93 -8.77 18.85
N THR A 258 10.35 -9.94 19.18
CA THR A 258 10.96 -10.92 20.08
C THR A 258 12.27 -11.45 19.51
N TRP A 259 12.27 -11.81 18.22
CA TRP A 259 13.47 -12.28 17.53
C TRP A 259 14.58 -11.22 17.53
N ARG A 260 14.25 -9.97 17.17
CA ARG A 260 15.22 -8.85 17.13
C ARG A 260 15.84 -8.62 18.50
N SER A 261 15.03 -8.62 19.56
CA SER A 261 15.48 -8.44 20.94
C SER A 261 16.50 -9.49 21.38
N ARG A 262 16.32 -10.76 20.97
CA ARG A 262 17.27 -11.85 21.24
C ARG A 262 18.56 -11.67 20.44
N HIS A 263 18.47 -11.36 19.15
CA HIS A 263 19.64 -11.22 18.27
C HIS A 263 20.52 -10.02 18.62
N ARG A 264 19.93 -8.93 19.12
CA ARG A 264 20.69 -7.77 19.60
C ARG A 264 21.54 -8.12 20.82
N ARG A 265 21.01 -8.91 21.77
CA ARG A 265 21.76 -9.35 22.96
C ARG A 265 22.98 -10.19 22.59
N THR A 266 22.84 -11.11 21.63
CA THR A 266 23.95 -11.96 21.18
C THR A 266 25.06 -11.17 20.48
N ARG A 267 24.72 -10.13 19.70
CA ARG A 267 25.74 -9.27 19.03
C ARG A 267 26.51 -8.38 19.99
N THR A 268 25.91 -7.97 21.11
CA THR A 268 26.60 -7.20 22.15
C THR A 268 27.57 -8.07 22.95
N VAL A 269 27.22 -9.33 23.20
CA VAL A 269 28.07 -10.29 23.96
C VAL A 269 29.31 -10.74 23.16
N HIS A 270 29.25 -10.78 21.84
CA HIS A 270 30.41 -11.12 20.98
C HIS A 270 31.30 -9.93 20.60
N ARG A 271 31.01 -8.72 21.08
CA ARG A 271 31.83 -7.51 20.87
C ARG A 271 32.46 -6.97 22.16
N GLY A 272 32.28 -7.68 23.28
CA GLY A 272 32.87 -7.37 24.58
C GLY A 272 34.08 -8.24 24.88
#